data_AF-A0A4Q3F196-F1
#
_entry.id   AF-A0A4Q3F196-F1
#
_cell.length_a   1.000
_cell.length_b   1.000
_cell.length_c   1.000
_cell.angle_alpha   90.00
_cell.angle_beta   90.00
_cell.angle_gamma   90.00
#
_symmetry.space_group_name_H-M   'P 1'
#
loop_
_entity.id
_entity.type
_entity.pdbx_description
1 polymer ?
#
loop_
_entity_poly.entity_id
_entity_poly.type
_entity_poly.pdbx_seq_one_letter_code
_entity_poly.pdbx_strand_id
1 'polypeptide(L)'
;MKFRLTLLLLFVCFHAHADYGYMPLSYLITQVNYGVAGTIVKLDNNYFYLRVDSTILGKIDEDTIPIIRFKDWNCGRRYTAYKVGQQEIVFFNKTNNDIPEFDYKGVGGGCEFELTVGRDSIAYHCSYGGYIRYPRSGFANVVKEYKQFIDSFQVKSRKLDSNSWRKFSARSALHKKLNENNPLLWPNYREFDQREEKSKKMLGKIPEPTIYIDGIKGDSVSISYIKHIRLELKHDLGGYLIDEHLKYKVLRFDVDVIHNGTTKTMTSKNEYGNEDMNTLVRLVEPGDRVRYYNILCKYPDGKIVAVKEKTVYATAKVY
;
A
#
# COMPACT_ATOMS: atom_id res chain seq x y z
N MET A 1 7.74 -16.42 41.00
CA MET A 1 6.73 -16.71 39.96
C MET A 1 6.33 -15.49 39.13
N LYS A 2 6.08 -14.32 39.74
CA LYS A 2 5.61 -13.09 39.05
C LYS A 2 6.52 -12.61 37.89
N PHE A 3 7.85 -12.59 38.07
CA PHE A 3 8.78 -12.13 37.03
C PHE A 3 8.78 -12.98 35.75
N ARG A 4 8.68 -14.32 35.89
CA ARG A 4 8.66 -15.24 34.74
C ARG A 4 7.38 -15.08 33.91
N LEU A 5 6.25 -14.77 34.56
CA LEU A 5 4.98 -14.50 33.88
C LEU A 5 5.03 -13.17 33.12
N THR A 6 5.61 -12.12 33.70
CA THR A 6 5.81 -10.83 33.01
C THR A 6 6.70 -10.99 31.77
N LEU A 7 7.80 -11.74 31.88
CA LEU A 7 8.70 -11.99 30.75
C LEU A 7 8.02 -12.78 29.62
N LEU A 8 7.20 -13.77 29.98
CA LEU A 8 6.40 -14.53 29.02
C LEU A 8 5.37 -13.65 28.31
N LEU A 9 4.66 -12.78 29.03
CA LEU A 9 3.69 -11.85 28.44
C LEU A 9 4.36 -10.87 27.48
N LEU A 10 5.55 -10.35 27.82
CA LEU A 10 6.32 -9.48 26.92
C LEU A 10 6.71 -10.21 25.63
N PHE A 11 7.12 -11.49 25.71
CA PHE A 11 7.49 -12.29 24.53
C PHE A 11 6.31 -12.56 23.59
N VAL A 12 5.10 -12.73 24.14
CA VAL A 12 3.88 -12.91 23.34
C VAL A 12 3.51 -11.63 22.59
N CYS A 13 3.72 -10.44 23.20
CA CYS A 13 3.48 -9.17 22.52
C CYS A 13 4.37 -8.95 21.29
N PHE A 14 5.61 -9.45 21.28
CA PHE A 14 6.51 -9.33 20.12
C PHE A 14 6.13 -10.19 18.92
N HIS A 15 5.31 -11.23 19.12
CA HIS A 15 4.86 -12.13 18.06
C HIS A 15 3.47 -11.78 17.50
N ALA A 16 2.76 -10.83 18.12
CA ALA A 16 1.47 -10.37 17.64
C ALA A 16 1.66 -9.42 16.44
N HIS A 17 1.83 -9.98 15.25
CA HIS A 17 1.82 -9.21 14.02
C HIS A 17 0.37 -8.89 13.64
N ALA A 18 -0.16 -7.78 14.13
CA ALA A 18 -1.44 -7.28 13.65
C ALA A 18 -1.25 -6.72 12.23
N ASP A 19 -1.94 -7.33 11.26
CA ASP A 19 -1.98 -6.85 9.89
C ASP A 19 -2.93 -5.64 9.83
N TYR A 20 -2.36 -4.46 10.08
CA TYR A 20 -3.04 -3.17 9.95
C TYR A 20 -2.99 -2.63 8.51
N GLY A 21 -2.67 -3.50 7.54
CA GLY A 21 -2.69 -3.15 6.14
C GLY A 21 -4.10 -2.73 5.71
N TYR A 22 -4.15 -1.69 4.89
CA TYR A 22 -5.38 -1.31 4.22
C TYR A 22 -5.92 -2.49 3.41
N MET A 23 -7.23 -2.78 3.51
CA MET A 23 -7.91 -3.79 2.70
C MET A 23 -8.34 -3.20 1.34
N PRO A 24 -7.75 -3.61 0.20
CA PRO A 24 -8.20 -3.13 -1.11
C PRO A 24 -9.63 -3.57 -1.41
N LEU A 25 -10.37 -2.80 -2.22
CA LEU A 25 -11.79 -3.05 -2.52
C LEU A 25 -12.01 -4.44 -3.11
N SER A 26 -11.11 -4.82 -4.01
CA SER A 26 -11.13 -6.13 -4.61
C SER A 26 -10.92 -7.24 -3.59
N TYR A 27 -10.07 -7.04 -2.57
CA TYR A 27 -9.89 -8.01 -1.50
C TYR A 27 -11.12 -8.04 -0.59
N LEU A 28 -11.68 -6.88 -0.21
CA LEU A 28 -12.94 -6.80 0.52
C LEU A 28 -14.05 -7.62 -0.13
N ILE A 29 -14.27 -7.44 -1.44
CA ILE A 29 -15.30 -8.16 -2.20
C ILE A 29 -15.10 -9.67 -2.17
N THR A 30 -13.86 -10.17 -2.06
CA THR A 30 -13.62 -11.62 -1.93
C THR A 30 -13.83 -12.15 -0.53
N GLN A 31 -13.80 -11.30 0.50
CA GLN A 31 -13.96 -11.70 1.90
C GLN A 31 -15.41 -11.63 2.39
N VAL A 32 -16.32 -11.06 1.60
CA VAL A 32 -17.73 -10.86 1.98
C VAL A 32 -18.68 -11.71 1.15
N ASN A 33 -19.77 -12.10 1.79
CA ASN A 33 -20.89 -12.81 1.15
C ASN A 33 -21.97 -11.84 0.67
N TYR A 34 -22.06 -10.67 1.29
CA TYR A 34 -23.13 -9.70 1.05
C TYR A 34 -22.58 -8.30 0.79
N GLY A 35 -23.32 -7.56 -0.03
CA GLY A 35 -23.06 -6.16 -0.32
C GLY A 35 -24.36 -5.49 -0.72
N VAL A 36 -24.72 -4.38 -0.07
CA VAL A 36 -25.97 -3.66 -0.37
C VAL A 36 -25.70 -2.17 -0.47
N ALA A 37 -26.51 -1.47 -1.27
CA ALA A 37 -26.64 -0.03 -1.21
C ALA A 37 -27.96 0.31 -0.51
N GLY A 38 -27.93 1.28 0.38
CA GLY A 38 -29.11 1.63 1.16
C GLY A 38 -29.04 2.99 1.81
N THR A 39 -30.07 3.29 2.61
CA THR A 39 -30.21 4.54 3.34
C THR A 39 -30.33 4.27 4.84
N ILE A 40 -29.56 4.97 5.66
CA ILE A 40 -29.63 4.85 7.12
C ILE A 40 -30.97 5.40 7.60
N VAL A 41 -31.80 4.56 8.22
CA VAL A 41 -33.13 4.95 8.71
C VAL A 41 -33.21 5.08 10.22
N LYS A 42 -32.31 4.44 10.96
CA LYS A 42 -32.24 4.51 12.43
C LYS A 42 -30.80 4.34 12.91
N LEU A 43 -30.46 4.97 14.03
CA LEU A 43 -29.17 4.86 14.69
C LEU A 43 -29.36 4.53 16.17
N ASP A 44 -28.64 3.53 16.64
CA ASP A 44 -28.52 3.18 18.05
C ASP A 44 -27.03 3.20 18.46
N ASN A 45 -26.71 2.89 19.72
CA ASN A 45 -25.35 2.96 20.24
C ASN A 45 -24.35 2.04 19.51
N ASN A 46 -24.82 0.86 19.09
CA ASN A 46 -23.96 -0.16 18.47
C ASN A 46 -24.26 -0.41 17.00
N TYR A 47 -25.44 0.00 16.51
CA TYR A 47 -25.90 -0.34 15.16
C TYR A 47 -26.39 0.90 14.41
N PHE A 48 -26.24 0.85 13.09
CA PHE A 48 -27.04 1.66 12.18
C PHE A 48 -27.94 0.73 11.39
N TYR A 49 -29.19 1.12 11.22
CA TYR A 49 -30.17 0.34 10.49
C TYR A 49 -30.24 0.88 9.08
N LEU A 50 -29.89 0.04 8.12
CA LEU A 50 -29.81 0.40 6.72
C LEU A 50 -31.02 -0.19 6.00
N ARG A 51 -31.89 0.68 5.48
CA ARG A 51 -32.94 0.25 4.53
C ARG A 51 -32.26 -0.11 3.23
N VAL A 52 -32.48 -1.34 2.76
CA VAL A 52 -31.86 -1.88 1.55
C VAL A 52 -32.58 -1.27 0.34
N ASP A 53 -31.89 -0.40 -0.39
CA ASP A 53 -32.43 0.18 -1.63
C ASP A 53 -32.06 -0.71 -2.84
N SER A 54 -30.90 -1.40 -2.79
CA SER A 54 -30.53 -2.41 -3.79
C SER A 54 -29.46 -3.38 -3.29
N THR A 55 -29.49 -4.61 -3.81
CA THR A 55 -28.48 -5.64 -3.50
C THR A 55 -27.39 -5.70 -4.56
N ILE A 56 -26.14 -5.59 -4.11
CA ILE A 56 -24.93 -5.66 -4.94
C ILE A 56 -24.38 -7.09 -4.93
N LEU A 57 -24.19 -7.70 -3.76
CA LEU A 57 -23.69 -9.07 -3.61
C LEU A 57 -24.59 -9.86 -2.67
N GLY A 58 -24.72 -11.17 -2.95
CA GLY A 58 -25.59 -12.07 -2.21
C GLY A 58 -27.08 -11.77 -2.44
N LYS A 59 -27.95 -12.52 -1.77
CA LYS A 59 -29.39 -12.22 -1.66
C LYS A 59 -29.69 -11.85 -0.21
N ILE A 60 -30.43 -10.77 -0.02
CA ILE A 60 -30.94 -10.27 1.26
C ILE A 60 -32.45 -10.16 1.06
N ASP A 61 -33.23 -10.75 1.96
CA ASP A 61 -34.70 -10.72 1.89
C ASP A 61 -35.28 -9.65 2.84
N GLU A 62 -34.45 -9.12 3.72
CA GLU A 62 -34.79 -8.11 4.72
C GLU A 62 -34.75 -6.69 4.14
N ASP A 63 -35.86 -5.95 4.26
CA ASP A 63 -35.96 -4.55 3.80
C ASP A 63 -35.05 -3.60 4.60
N THR A 64 -34.75 -3.93 5.84
CA THR A 64 -33.87 -3.15 6.72
C THR A 64 -33.00 -4.09 7.53
N ILE A 65 -31.68 -3.84 7.52
CA ILE A 65 -30.69 -4.66 8.21
C ILE A 65 -29.93 -3.84 9.27
N PRO A 66 -29.72 -4.38 10.49
CA PRO A 66 -28.89 -3.75 11.50
C PRO A 66 -27.41 -4.04 11.23
N ILE A 67 -26.62 -3.03 10.85
CA ILE A 67 -25.17 -3.16 10.66
C ILE A 67 -24.44 -2.65 11.89
N ILE A 68 -23.45 -3.40 12.37
CA ILE A 68 -22.59 -2.96 13.47
C ILE A 68 -21.85 -1.67 13.06
N ARG A 69 -21.97 -0.64 13.89
CA ARG A 69 -21.28 0.64 13.69
C ARG A 69 -19.78 0.47 13.86
N PHE A 70 -19.05 1.06 12.94
CA PHE A 70 -17.66 1.39 13.17
C PHE A 70 -17.54 2.47 14.25
N LYS A 71 -16.68 2.23 15.25
CA LYS A 71 -16.32 3.20 16.28
C LYS A 71 -14.98 3.81 15.91
N ASP A 72 -14.86 5.13 15.95
CA ASP A 72 -13.59 5.82 15.70
C ASP A 72 -12.52 5.46 16.75
N TRP A 73 -11.26 5.38 16.31
CA TRP A 73 -10.10 4.90 17.05
C TRP A 73 -8.85 5.61 16.52
N ASN A 74 -7.73 5.50 17.25
CA ASN A 74 -6.52 6.26 16.94
C ASN A 74 -5.97 6.00 15.52
N CYS A 75 -6.19 4.81 14.97
CA CYS A 75 -5.72 4.41 13.64
C CYS A 75 -6.82 4.33 12.57
N GLY A 76 -8.06 4.70 12.88
CA GLY A 76 -9.16 4.60 11.92
C GLY A 76 -10.33 5.49 12.31
N ARG A 77 -10.80 6.29 11.36
CA ARG A 77 -11.94 7.21 11.56
C ARG A 77 -12.87 7.16 10.37
N ARG A 78 -14.17 7.30 10.61
CA ARG A 78 -15.12 7.51 9.50
C ARG A 78 -14.83 8.84 8.81
N TYR A 79 -15.18 8.89 7.53
CA TYR A 79 -15.15 10.15 6.77
C TYR A 79 -16.14 11.18 7.31
N THR A 80 -17.32 10.70 7.72
CA THR A 80 -18.40 11.53 8.27
C THR A 80 -19.07 10.78 9.42
N ALA A 81 -19.62 11.52 10.39
CA ALA A 81 -20.47 10.92 11.40
C ALA A 81 -21.71 10.27 10.76
N TYR A 82 -22.25 9.22 11.38
CA TYR A 82 -23.48 8.61 10.91
C TYR A 82 -24.65 9.59 11.06
N LYS A 83 -25.51 9.64 10.04
CA LYS A 83 -26.73 10.44 10.06
C LYS A 83 -27.89 9.66 9.44
N VAL A 84 -29.09 9.77 10.01
CA VAL A 84 -30.32 9.29 9.36
C VAL A 84 -30.52 10.03 8.03
N GLY A 85 -30.87 9.28 6.98
CA GLY A 85 -30.97 9.74 5.59
C GLY A 85 -29.67 9.64 4.78
N GLN A 86 -28.56 9.24 5.41
CA GLN A 86 -27.28 9.04 4.72
C GLN A 86 -27.32 7.78 3.84
N GLN A 87 -26.84 7.89 2.60
CA GLN A 87 -26.68 6.77 1.69
C GLN A 87 -25.32 6.10 1.87
N GLU A 88 -25.31 4.78 1.94
CA GLU A 88 -24.12 3.96 2.11
C GLU A 88 -24.14 2.75 1.19
N ILE A 89 -22.96 2.31 0.78
CA ILE A 89 -22.73 0.95 0.30
C ILE A 89 -21.97 0.21 1.40
N VAL A 90 -22.48 -0.94 1.83
CA VAL A 90 -21.89 -1.72 2.92
C VAL A 90 -21.62 -3.15 2.46
N PHE A 91 -20.45 -3.67 2.83
CA PHE A 91 -20.00 -5.03 2.55
C PHE A 91 -19.84 -5.82 3.85
N PHE A 92 -20.51 -6.96 4.00
CA PHE A 92 -20.60 -7.62 5.30
C PHE A 92 -20.81 -9.14 5.19
N ASN A 93 -20.66 -9.81 6.34
CA ASN A 93 -21.02 -11.21 6.54
C ASN A 93 -22.10 -11.32 7.62
N LYS A 94 -22.98 -12.32 7.50
CA LYS A 94 -23.85 -12.77 8.60
C LYS A 94 -22.98 -13.59 9.57
N THR A 95 -23.03 -13.28 10.87
CA THR A 95 -22.32 -14.03 11.92
C THR A 95 -23.26 -14.24 13.10
N ASN A 96 -23.11 -15.37 13.80
CA ASN A 96 -23.88 -15.72 15.00
C ASN A 96 -22.98 -15.79 16.24
N ASN A 97 -21.84 -15.09 16.22
CA ASN A 97 -20.79 -15.27 17.22
C ASN A 97 -21.16 -14.69 18.59
N ASP A 98 -22.02 -13.68 18.66
CA ASP A 98 -22.21 -12.87 19.88
C ASP A 98 -23.65 -12.88 20.43
N ILE A 99 -24.67 -13.25 19.65
CA ILE A 99 -26.09 -13.35 20.06
C ILE A 99 -26.87 -14.41 19.23
N PRO A 100 -28.05 -14.88 19.70
CA PRO A 100 -28.89 -15.87 18.99
C PRO A 100 -29.43 -15.38 17.63
N GLU A 101 -29.51 -14.07 17.43
CA GLU A 101 -29.86 -13.45 16.15
C GLU A 101 -28.59 -13.20 15.33
N PHE A 102 -28.64 -13.31 14.01
CA PHE A 102 -27.47 -13.06 13.18
C PHE A 102 -27.09 -11.57 13.23
N ASP A 103 -25.85 -11.28 13.61
CA ASP A 103 -25.23 -9.97 13.45
C ASP A 103 -24.73 -9.78 12.00
N TYR A 104 -24.92 -8.58 11.48
CA TYR A 104 -24.35 -8.15 10.21
C TYR A 104 -23.06 -7.38 10.47
N LYS A 105 -21.94 -8.09 10.29
CA LYS A 105 -20.60 -7.56 10.60
C LYS A 105 -19.88 -7.15 9.33
N GLY A 106 -19.51 -5.88 9.27
CA GLY A 106 -18.62 -5.35 8.26
C GLY A 106 -17.26 -6.06 8.25
N VAL A 107 -16.68 -6.25 7.08
CA VAL A 107 -15.34 -6.85 6.92
C VAL A 107 -14.35 -5.77 6.52
N GLY A 108 -13.27 -5.61 7.28
CA GLY A 108 -12.24 -4.61 7.01
C GLY A 108 -11.73 -3.94 8.27
N GLY A 109 -10.45 -3.55 8.27
CA GLY A 109 -9.90 -2.66 9.30
C GLY A 109 -10.41 -1.24 9.06
N GLY A 110 -10.42 -0.38 10.07
CA GLY A 110 -10.55 1.06 9.83
C GLY A 110 -11.76 1.58 9.02
N CYS A 111 -12.93 0.93 9.06
CA CYS A 111 -14.18 1.33 8.37
C CYS A 111 -14.18 1.03 6.87
N GLU A 112 -13.27 0.16 6.41
CA GLU A 112 -13.15 -0.24 5.00
C GLU A 112 -14.38 -0.97 4.45
N PHE A 113 -15.35 -1.36 5.28
CA PHE A 113 -16.56 -2.01 4.79
C PHE A 113 -17.66 -1.03 4.35
N GLU A 114 -17.49 0.27 4.64
CA GLU A 114 -18.47 1.31 4.35
C GLU A 114 -17.95 2.23 3.26
N LEU A 115 -18.76 2.42 2.22
CA LEU A 115 -18.46 3.26 1.08
C LEU A 115 -19.50 4.37 1.01
N THR A 116 -19.06 5.60 1.32
CA THR A 116 -19.93 6.77 1.30
C THR A 116 -20.39 7.07 -0.12
N VAL A 117 -21.71 7.19 -0.29
CA VAL A 117 -22.34 7.46 -1.58
C VAL A 117 -22.58 8.96 -1.71
N GLY A 118 -21.82 9.62 -2.57
CA GLY A 118 -22.09 10.99 -3.02
C GLY A 118 -23.10 11.04 -4.17
N ARG A 119 -23.28 12.23 -4.74
CA ARG A 119 -24.19 12.45 -5.89
C ARG A 119 -23.80 11.56 -7.07
N ASP A 120 -22.56 11.69 -7.54
CA ASP A 120 -22.08 11.02 -8.75
C ASP A 120 -20.92 10.05 -8.48
N SER A 121 -20.47 9.97 -7.23
CA SER A 121 -19.28 9.18 -6.86
C SER A 121 -19.50 8.36 -5.59
N ILE A 122 -18.83 7.23 -5.52
CA ILE A 122 -18.68 6.41 -4.32
C ILE A 122 -17.26 6.60 -3.80
N ALA A 123 -17.12 7.03 -2.55
CA ALA A 123 -15.82 7.22 -1.92
C ALA A 123 -15.43 5.96 -1.16
N TYR A 124 -14.23 5.47 -1.42
CA TYR A 124 -13.66 4.33 -0.74
C TYR A 124 -12.33 4.73 -0.09
N HIS A 125 -12.23 4.50 1.21
CA HIS A 125 -11.03 4.80 1.97
C HIS A 125 -9.93 3.83 1.53
N CYS A 126 -8.81 4.31 0.98
CA CYS A 126 -7.79 3.42 0.41
C CYS A 126 -6.40 3.44 1.06
N SER A 127 -6.19 4.34 2.02
CA SER A 127 -4.91 4.55 2.71
C SER A 127 -5.09 5.59 3.82
N TYR A 128 -4.07 5.79 4.67
CA TYR A 128 -4.01 6.77 5.78
C TYR A 128 -4.02 8.26 5.33
N GLY A 129 -4.79 8.63 4.30
CA GLY A 129 -4.91 10.01 3.84
C GLY A 129 -5.62 10.20 2.49
N GLY A 130 -6.16 9.15 1.87
CA GLY A 130 -6.72 9.24 0.52
C GLY A 130 -7.98 8.40 0.32
N TYR A 131 -8.96 9.00 -0.37
CA TYR A 131 -10.13 8.33 -0.89
C TYR A 131 -9.96 8.07 -2.38
N ILE A 132 -10.22 6.84 -2.82
CA ILE A 132 -10.49 6.58 -4.23
C ILE A 132 -11.97 6.86 -4.45
N ARG A 133 -12.28 7.62 -5.49
CA ARG A 133 -13.66 7.86 -5.91
C ARG A 133 -13.96 7.00 -7.12
N TYR A 134 -15.04 6.25 -7.08
CA TYR A 134 -15.56 5.49 -8.22
C TYR A 134 -16.82 6.17 -8.75
N PRO A 135 -17.13 6.11 -10.06
CA PRO A 135 -18.44 6.51 -10.55
C PRO A 135 -19.54 5.73 -9.84
N ARG A 136 -20.62 6.41 -9.45
CA ARG A 136 -21.81 5.73 -8.93
C ARG A 136 -22.46 4.86 -10.00
N SER A 137 -22.49 5.35 -11.24
CA SER A 137 -23.02 4.62 -12.39
C SER A 137 -22.17 3.38 -12.69
N GLY A 138 -22.82 2.22 -12.81
CA GLY A 138 -22.16 0.95 -13.17
C GLY A 138 -21.38 0.27 -12.04
N PHE A 139 -21.13 0.93 -10.89
CA PHE A 139 -20.36 0.35 -9.79
C PHE A 139 -20.87 -1.02 -9.34
N ALA A 140 -22.18 -1.12 -9.09
CA ALA A 140 -22.80 -2.37 -8.64
C ALA A 140 -22.62 -3.52 -9.64
N ASN A 141 -22.72 -3.22 -10.94
CA ASN A 141 -22.53 -4.23 -12.00
C ASN A 141 -21.07 -4.69 -12.06
N VAL A 142 -20.12 -3.76 -11.98
CA VAL A 142 -18.69 -4.09 -12.00
C VAL A 142 -18.30 -4.93 -10.78
N VAL A 143 -18.85 -4.64 -9.60
CA VAL A 143 -18.65 -5.46 -8.39
C VAL A 143 -19.23 -6.86 -8.57
N LYS A 144 -20.45 -6.98 -9.12
CA LYS A 144 -21.08 -8.28 -9.43
C LYS A 144 -20.25 -9.11 -10.40
N GLU A 145 -19.87 -8.52 -11.53
CA GLU A 145 -19.05 -9.18 -12.55
C GLU A 145 -17.70 -9.62 -11.99
N TYR A 146 -17.08 -8.80 -11.14
CA TYR A 146 -15.83 -9.16 -10.49
C TYR A 146 -15.99 -10.34 -9.53
N LYS A 147 -17.04 -10.35 -8.72
CA LYS A 147 -17.32 -11.46 -7.82
C LYS A 147 -17.58 -12.75 -8.59
N GLN A 148 -18.39 -12.69 -9.65
CA GLN A 148 -18.64 -13.82 -10.56
C GLN A 148 -17.35 -14.34 -11.20
N PHE A 149 -16.48 -13.44 -11.64
CA PHE A 149 -15.17 -13.79 -12.18
C PHE A 149 -14.30 -14.51 -11.13
N ILE A 150 -14.22 -14.00 -9.90
CA ILE A 150 -13.44 -14.67 -8.84
C ILE A 150 -14.03 -16.05 -8.51
N ASP A 151 -15.34 -16.15 -8.41
CA ASP A 151 -16.03 -17.41 -8.09
C ASP A 151 -15.86 -18.44 -9.23
N SER A 152 -15.84 -18.00 -10.50
CA SER A 152 -15.62 -18.90 -11.65
C SER A 152 -14.21 -19.46 -11.73
N PHE A 153 -13.22 -18.77 -11.17
CA PHE A 153 -11.82 -19.21 -11.22
C PHE A 153 -11.54 -20.43 -10.32
N GLN A 154 -12.52 -20.94 -9.57
CA GLN A 154 -12.33 -21.97 -8.53
C GLN A 154 -10.98 -21.80 -7.87
N VAL A 155 -10.66 -20.59 -7.41
CA VAL A 155 -9.40 -20.35 -6.69
C VAL A 155 -9.54 -21.20 -5.43
N LYS A 156 -9.16 -22.48 -5.51
CA LYS A 156 -9.02 -23.39 -4.39
C LYS A 156 -8.23 -22.57 -3.41
N SER A 157 -8.85 -22.24 -2.30
CA SER A 157 -8.50 -21.17 -1.38
C SER A 157 -7.12 -21.37 -0.75
N ARG A 158 -6.05 -21.39 -1.55
CA ARG A 158 -4.73 -21.02 -1.10
C ARG A 158 -4.90 -19.57 -0.72
N LYS A 159 -4.95 -19.35 0.60
CA LYS A 159 -4.79 -18.05 1.22
C LYS A 159 -3.55 -17.43 0.58
N LEU A 160 -3.75 -16.57 -0.42
CA LEU A 160 -2.66 -15.75 -0.92
C LEU A 160 -2.21 -14.91 0.28
N ASP A 161 -0.91 -14.77 0.46
CA ASP A 161 -0.38 -13.87 1.48
C ASP A 161 -0.76 -12.41 1.15
N SER A 162 -0.74 -11.53 2.16
CA SER A 162 -1.16 -10.13 2.01
C SER A 162 -0.42 -9.39 0.89
N ASN A 163 0.84 -9.76 0.57
CA ASN A 163 1.58 -9.16 -0.54
C ASN A 163 1.07 -9.64 -1.90
N SER A 164 0.84 -10.95 -2.05
CA SER A 164 0.27 -11.52 -3.27
C SER A 164 -1.13 -10.96 -3.55
N TRP A 165 -1.95 -10.80 -2.51
CA TRP A 165 -3.26 -10.14 -2.64
C TRP A 165 -3.16 -8.68 -3.05
N ARG A 166 -2.23 -7.93 -2.46
CA ARG A 166 -2.00 -6.52 -2.81
C ARG A 166 -1.49 -6.35 -4.25
N LYS A 167 -0.63 -7.26 -4.74
CA LYS A 167 -0.19 -7.27 -6.14
C LYS A 167 -1.35 -7.61 -7.09
N PHE A 168 -2.20 -8.56 -6.71
CA PHE A 168 -3.40 -8.92 -7.47
C PHE A 168 -4.45 -7.79 -7.49
N SER A 169 -4.67 -7.12 -6.35
CA SER A 169 -5.65 -6.03 -6.23
C SER A 169 -5.26 -4.78 -7.03
N ALA A 170 -3.96 -4.43 -7.02
CA ALA A 170 -3.40 -3.35 -7.84
C ALA A 170 -3.53 -3.62 -9.34
N ARG A 171 -3.65 -4.88 -9.74
CA ARG A 171 -3.87 -5.31 -11.13
C ARG A 171 -5.31 -5.77 -11.37
N SER A 172 -6.22 -5.56 -10.43
CA SER A 172 -7.51 -6.23 -10.49
C SER A 172 -8.33 -5.70 -11.66
N ALA A 173 -8.94 -6.63 -12.40
CA ALA A 173 -9.89 -6.30 -13.44
C ALA A 173 -11.03 -5.39 -12.91
N LEU A 174 -11.36 -5.48 -11.62
CA LEU A 174 -12.30 -4.58 -10.95
C LEU A 174 -11.86 -3.12 -11.05
N HIS A 175 -10.63 -2.78 -10.59
CA HIS A 175 -10.14 -1.41 -10.65
C HIS A 175 -10.05 -0.92 -12.10
N LYS A 176 -9.62 -1.79 -13.01
CA LYS A 176 -9.59 -1.47 -14.45
C LYS A 176 -10.98 -1.13 -14.98
N LYS A 177 -11.97 -1.99 -14.76
CA LYS A 177 -13.37 -1.78 -15.20
C LYS A 177 -14.04 -0.58 -14.53
N LEU A 178 -13.81 -0.36 -13.23
CA LEU A 178 -14.34 0.82 -12.54
C LEU A 178 -13.76 2.12 -13.10
N ASN A 179 -12.51 2.08 -13.56
CA ASN A 179 -11.84 3.25 -14.13
C ASN A 179 -12.06 3.42 -15.64
N GLU A 180 -12.28 2.36 -16.41
CA GLU A 180 -12.66 2.45 -17.84
C GLU A 180 -13.94 3.26 -18.03
N ASN A 181 -14.82 3.24 -17.03
CA ASN A 181 -16.04 4.05 -16.97
C ASN A 181 -15.80 5.50 -16.46
N ASN A 182 -14.56 5.90 -16.18
CA ASN A 182 -14.21 7.24 -15.69
C ASN A 182 -12.91 7.81 -16.30
N PRO A 183 -12.99 8.54 -17.43
CA PRO A 183 -11.80 9.09 -18.08
C PRO A 183 -11.06 10.15 -17.26
N LEU A 184 -11.68 10.74 -16.22
CA LEU A 184 -11.11 11.86 -15.45
C LEU A 184 -10.16 11.43 -14.33
N LEU A 185 -10.14 10.15 -13.95
CA LEU A 185 -9.27 9.63 -12.87
C LEU A 185 -7.96 9.01 -13.41
N TRP A 186 -7.74 9.06 -14.73
CA TRP A 186 -6.74 8.26 -15.43
C TRP A 186 -5.43 8.93 -15.90
N PRO A 187 -4.98 10.13 -15.46
CA PRO A 187 -3.65 10.60 -15.85
C PRO A 187 -2.52 9.66 -15.41
N ASN A 188 -2.60 9.09 -14.20
CA ASN A 188 -1.46 8.38 -13.59
C ASN A 188 -1.40 6.87 -13.90
N TYR A 189 -2.52 6.24 -14.28
CA TYR A 189 -2.57 4.78 -14.53
C TYR A 189 -2.35 4.41 -16.01
N ARG A 190 -2.76 5.27 -16.95
CA ARG A 190 -2.52 5.07 -18.39
C ARG A 190 -1.01 5.12 -18.71
N GLU A 191 -0.26 5.88 -17.92
CA GLU A 191 1.20 5.86 -17.94
C GLU A 191 1.78 4.52 -17.50
N PHE A 192 1.13 3.78 -16.59
CA PHE A 192 1.62 2.49 -16.08
C PHE A 192 1.65 1.42 -17.17
N ASP A 193 0.52 1.19 -17.84
CA ASP A 193 0.40 0.19 -18.92
C ASP A 193 1.29 0.58 -20.12
N GLN A 194 1.34 1.86 -20.48
CA GLN A 194 2.25 2.33 -21.53
C GLN A 194 3.72 2.20 -21.13
N ARG A 195 4.09 2.36 -19.85
CA ARG A 195 5.47 2.19 -19.36
C ARG A 195 5.89 0.73 -19.30
N GLU A 196 4.99 -0.19 -18.94
CA GLU A 196 5.28 -1.63 -18.99
C GLU A 196 5.40 -2.12 -20.45
N GLU A 197 4.51 -1.67 -21.33
CA GLU A 197 4.59 -1.98 -22.76
C GLU A 197 5.81 -1.32 -23.43
N LYS A 198 6.20 -0.11 -22.99
CA LYS A 198 7.44 0.56 -23.39
C LYS A 198 8.67 -0.16 -22.83
N SER A 199 8.65 -0.67 -21.59
CA SER A 199 9.71 -1.51 -21.02
C SER A 199 9.88 -2.81 -21.82
N LYS A 200 8.77 -3.47 -22.17
CA LYS A 200 8.76 -4.64 -23.06
C LYS A 200 9.18 -4.32 -24.50
N LYS A 201 8.88 -3.13 -25.03
CA LYS A 201 9.35 -2.67 -26.35
C LYS A 201 10.78 -2.12 -26.34
N MET A 202 11.34 -1.76 -25.18
CA MET A 202 12.75 -1.39 -24.99
C MET A 202 13.70 -2.61 -24.99
N LEU A 203 13.35 -3.68 -25.73
CA LEU A 203 14.17 -4.87 -25.96
C LEU A 203 15.55 -4.60 -26.60
N GLY A 204 15.89 -3.34 -26.92
CA GLY A 204 17.19 -2.96 -27.45
C GLY A 204 18.23 -2.50 -26.40
N LYS A 205 17.82 -1.92 -25.27
CA LYS A 205 18.77 -1.35 -24.30
C LYS A 205 18.21 -1.40 -22.88
N ILE A 206 18.89 -2.13 -21.99
CA ILE A 206 18.57 -2.13 -20.56
C ILE A 206 18.71 -0.69 -20.03
N PRO A 207 17.68 -0.13 -19.38
CA PRO A 207 17.69 1.24 -18.90
C PRO A 207 18.76 1.47 -17.83
N GLU A 208 19.21 2.71 -17.71
CA GLU A 208 20.12 3.11 -16.62
C GLU A 208 19.41 3.00 -15.28
N PRO A 209 20.07 2.43 -14.24
CA PRO A 209 19.48 2.33 -12.92
C PRO A 209 19.45 3.69 -12.22
N THR A 210 18.47 3.86 -11.35
CA THR A 210 18.41 4.94 -10.37
C THR A 210 19.05 4.50 -9.06
N ILE A 211 19.81 5.40 -8.44
CA ILE A 211 20.47 5.19 -7.15
C ILE A 211 19.50 5.45 -6.00
N TYR A 212 19.41 4.50 -5.08
CA TYR A 212 18.72 4.58 -3.81
C TYR A 212 19.74 4.39 -2.68
N ILE A 213 19.62 5.18 -1.62
CA ILE A 213 20.47 5.08 -0.42
C ILE A 213 19.57 4.64 0.73
N ASP A 214 19.81 3.44 1.23
CA ASP A 214 18.98 2.78 2.25
C ASP A 214 17.47 2.79 1.89
N GLY A 215 17.17 2.47 0.63
CA GLY A 215 15.81 2.44 0.10
C GLY A 215 15.21 3.81 -0.25
N ILE A 216 15.92 4.92 -0.02
CA ILE A 216 15.44 6.27 -0.28
C ILE A 216 16.00 6.79 -1.61
N LYS A 217 15.11 7.31 -2.46
CA LYS A 217 15.45 8.06 -3.67
C LYS A 217 15.32 9.55 -3.40
N GLY A 218 16.35 10.33 -3.72
CA GLY A 218 16.30 11.79 -3.63
C GLY A 218 17.68 12.43 -3.76
N ASP A 219 17.70 13.75 -3.91
CA ASP A 219 18.91 14.56 -3.74
C ASP A 219 19.13 14.95 -2.28
N SER A 220 18.17 14.66 -1.41
CA SER A 220 18.23 14.96 0.02
C SER A 220 17.72 13.77 0.81
N VAL A 221 18.41 13.44 1.89
CA VAL A 221 18.05 12.33 2.78
C VAL A 221 18.11 12.84 4.22
N SER A 222 17.09 12.52 5.02
CA SER A 222 17.16 12.78 6.45
C SER A 222 18.16 11.80 7.08
N ILE A 223 19.12 12.33 7.81
CA ILE A 223 20.26 11.59 8.40
C ILE A 223 19.76 10.50 9.35
N SER A 224 18.61 10.72 9.98
CA SER A 224 17.94 9.76 10.85
C SER A 224 17.64 8.41 10.18
N TYR A 225 17.53 8.38 8.85
CA TYR A 225 17.27 7.16 8.10
C TYR A 225 18.55 6.42 7.70
N ILE A 226 19.71 7.07 7.67
CA ILE A 226 20.96 6.45 7.22
C ILE A 226 21.67 5.83 8.42
N LYS A 227 21.26 4.64 8.84
CA LYS A 227 21.96 3.88 9.89
C LYS A 227 23.18 3.12 9.37
N HIS A 228 23.08 2.73 8.10
CA HIS A 228 24.09 1.99 7.35
C HIS A 228 24.11 2.54 5.92
N ILE A 229 25.29 2.62 5.31
CA ILE A 229 25.38 2.91 3.88
C ILE A 229 24.99 1.62 3.14
N ARG A 230 23.88 1.68 2.42
CA ARG A 230 23.46 0.64 1.47
C ARG A 230 23.07 1.30 0.16
N LEU A 231 23.79 0.96 -0.90
CA LEU A 231 23.55 1.49 -2.24
C LEU A 231 22.71 0.49 -3.03
N GLU A 232 21.47 0.85 -3.34
CA GLU A 232 20.58 0.04 -4.16
C GLU A 232 20.43 0.67 -5.55
N LEU A 233 20.51 -0.16 -6.59
CA LEU A 233 20.29 0.26 -7.97
C LEU A 233 18.99 -0.38 -8.46
N LYS A 234 18.05 0.45 -8.90
CA LYS A 234 16.72 0.01 -9.32
C LYS A 234 16.30 0.73 -10.59
N HIS A 235 15.56 0.05 -11.46
CA HIS A 235 14.88 0.75 -12.54
C HIS A 235 13.59 1.37 -11.99
N ASP A 236 13.59 2.70 -11.87
CA ASP A 236 12.43 3.46 -11.41
C ASP A 236 11.53 3.80 -12.59
N LEU A 237 10.30 3.32 -12.55
CA LEU A 237 9.27 3.54 -13.57
C LEU A 237 8.47 4.84 -13.31
N GLY A 238 8.84 5.63 -12.30
CA GLY A 238 8.16 6.84 -11.83
C GLY A 238 7.16 6.56 -10.71
N GLY A 239 6.96 7.53 -9.80
CA GLY A 239 5.88 7.47 -8.80
C GLY A 239 5.96 6.33 -7.79
N TYR A 240 7.17 6.00 -7.31
CA TYR A 240 7.47 4.90 -6.36
C TYR A 240 7.40 3.48 -6.96
N LEU A 241 7.26 3.36 -8.27
CA LEU A 241 7.21 2.06 -8.94
C LEU A 241 8.61 1.60 -9.32
N ILE A 242 8.97 0.39 -8.88
CA ILE A 242 10.26 -0.25 -9.15
C ILE A 242 10.02 -1.46 -10.05
N ASP A 243 10.81 -1.62 -11.10
CA ASP A 243 10.82 -2.84 -11.91
C ASP A 243 11.59 -3.96 -11.17
N GLU A 244 10.86 -4.93 -10.63
CA GLU A 244 11.44 -6.08 -9.91
C GLU A 244 12.15 -7.09 -10.85
N HIS A 245 11.94 -7.00 -12.16
CA HIS A 245 12.54 -7.92 -13.14
C HIS A 245 13.97 -7.49 -13.52
N LEU A 246 14.29 -6.20 -13.39
CA LEU A 246 15.63 -5.67 -13.64
C LEU A 246 16.45 -5.64 -12.35
N LYS A 247 17.20 -6.72 -12.12
CA LYS A 247 18.10 -6.85 -10.97
C LYS A 247 19.51 -6.34 -11.29
N TYR A 248 19.84 -5.19 -10.72
CA TYR A 248 21.17 -4.60 -10.77
C TYR A 248 21.96 -5.04 -9.53
N LYS A 249 23.25 -5.35 -9.70
CA LYS A 249 24.15 -5.69 -8.58
C LYS A 249 25.29 -4.69 -8.51
N VAL A 250 25.35 -3.91 -7.43
CA VAL A 250 26.50 -3.03 -7.14
C VAL A 250 27.71 -3.92 -6.82
N LEU A 251 28.82 -3.67 -7.51
CA LEU A 251 30.08 -4.39 -7.34
C LEU A 251 31.10 -3.57 -6.53
N ARG A 252 31.06 -2.25 -6.68
CA ARG A 252 31.97 -1.31 -6.02
C ARG A 252 31.38 0.10 -6.08
N PHE A 253 31.68 0.91 -5.09
CA PHE A 253 31.52 2.36 -5.15
C PHE A 253 32.49 3.04 -4.20
N ASP A 254 32.79 4.30 -4.47
CA ASP A 254 33.52 5.19 -3.58
C ASP A 254 32.54 6.20 -2.94
N VAL A 255 32.83 6.63 -1.72
CA VAL A 255 32.04 7.62 -0.96
C VAL A 255 32.94 8.72 -0.46
N ASP A 256 32.56 9.95 -0.75
CA ASP A 256 33.07 11.14 -0.07
C ASP A 256 32.05 11.62 0.95
N VAL A 257 32.45 11.77 2.20
CA VAL A 257 31.71 12.55 3.20
C VAL A 257 32.40 13.89 3.36
N ILE A 258 31.66 14.97 3.05
CA ILE A 258 32.14 16.35 3.09
C ILE A 258 31.49 17.03 4.28
N HIS A 259 32.28 17.29 5.32
CA HIS A 259 31.86 17.91 6.57
C HIS A 259 32.79 19.08 6.90
N ASN A 260 32.24 20.28 7.10
CA ASN A 260 32.99 21.49 7.41
C ASN A 260 34.20 21.73 6.48
N GLY A 261 34.01 21.51 5.17
CA GLY A 261 35.04 21.68 4.14
C GLY A 261 36.11 20.58 4.10
N THR A 262 36.08 19.61 5.03
CA THR A 262 36.96 18.45 5.01
C THR A 262 36.28 17.30 4.29
N THR A 263 36.99 16.68 3.34
CA THR A 263 36.51 15.50 2.62
C THR A 263 37.21 14.25 3.13
N LYS A 264 36.43 13.23 3.49
CA LYS A 264 36.93 11.89 3.78
C LYS A 264 36.39 10.90 2.76
N THR A 265 37.31 10.21 2.09
CA THR A 265 37.01 9.26 1.00
C THR A 265 37.18 7.83 1.46
N MET A 266 36.25 6.94 1.06
CA MET A 266 36.31 5.51 1.35
C MET A 266 35.81 4.69 0.16
N THR A 267 36.23 3.43 0.04
CA THR A 267 35.81 2.50 -1.02
C THR A 267 35.07 1.30 -0.45
N SER A 268 33.92 0.95 -1.05
CA SER A 268 33.21 -0.30 -0.81
C SER A 268 33.43 -1.28 -1.95
N LYS A 269 33.47 -2.58 -1.63
CA LYS A 269 33.64 -3.70 -2.57
C LYS A 269 32.34 -4.45 -2.88
N ASN A 270 31.18 -3.92 -2.47
CA ASN A 270 29.85 -4.48 -2.73
C ASN A 270 28.79 -3.38 -2.58
N GLU A 271 27.52 -3.74 -2.40
CA GLU A 271 26.40 -2.81 -2.20
C GLU A 271 26.31 -2.20 -0.78
N TYR A 272 27.14 -2.63 0.17
CA TYR A 272 27.15 -2.21 1.57
C TYR A 272 28.38 -1.38 1.91
N GLY A 273 28.24 -0.37 2.76
CA GLY A 273 29.38 0.32 3.35
C GLY A 273 30.13 -0.56 4.34
N ASN A 274 31.44 -0.39 4.43
CA ASN A 274 32.25 -1.01 5.48
C ASN A 274 32.02 -0.34 6.85
N GLU A 275 32.67 -0.84 7.90
CA GLU A 275 32.50 -0.31 9.26
C GLU A 275 32.91 1.17 9.38
N ASP A 276 34.00 1.56 8.74
CA ASP A 276 34.48 2.95 8.73
C ASP A 276 33.49 3.88 8.04
N MET A 277 32.92 3.46 6.91
CA MET A 277 31.86 4.16 6.19
C MET A 277 30.62 4.37 7.05
N ASN A 278 30.17 3.31 7.73
CA ASN A 278 29.00 3.37 8.59
C ASN A 278 29.25 4.22 9.84
N THR A 279 30.48 4.24 10.35
CA THR A 279 30.87 5.12 11.45
C THR A 279 30.86 6.58 11.00
N LEU A 280 31.42 6.86 9.81
CA LEU A 280 31.51 8.21 9.31
C LEU A 280 30.15 8.79 8.93
N VAL A 281 29.26 8.01 8.32
CA VAL A 281 27.92 8.50 7.95
C VAL A 281 27.08 8.90 9.16
N ARG A 282 27.34 8.31 10.34
CA ARG A 282 26.68 8.68 11.60
C ARG A 282 27.16 10.03 12.16
N LEU A 283 28.31 10.50 11.70
CA LEU A 283 28.88 11.80 12.06
C LEU A 283 28.39 12.93 11.16
N VAL A 284 27.66 12.62 10.08
CA VAL A 284 27.08 13.61 9.17
C VAL A 284 26.07 14.48 9.93
N GLU A 285 26.15 15.79 9.71
CA GLU A 285 25.27 16.81 10.27
C GLU A 285 24.39 17.45 9.19
N PRO A 286 23.26 18.07 9.55
CA PRO A 286 22.45 18.81 8.59
C PRO A 286 23.29 19.87 7.84
N GLY A 287 23.25 19.86 6.51
CA GLY A 287 24.06 20.70 5.63
C GLY A 287 25.26 20.00 4.99
N ASP A 288 25.72 18.89 5.57
CA ASP A 288 26.79 18.08 4.99
C ASP A 288 26.38 17.41 3.68
N ARG A 289 27.38 16.98 2.91
CA ARG A 289 27.20 16.32 1.62
C ARG A 289 27.83 14.94 1.63
N VAL A 290 27.12 13.97 1.09
CA VAL A 290 27.65 12.62 0.84
C VAL A 290 27.59 12.35 -0.66
N ARG A 291 28.75 12.15 -1.29
CA ARG A 291 28.89 11.88 -2.72
C ARG A 291 29.27 10.42 -2.95
N TYR A 292 28.48 9.73 -3.76
CA TYR A 292 28.69 8.37 -4.21
C TYR A 292 29.16 8.39 -5.67
N TYR A 293 30.34 7.84 -5.95
CA TYR A 293 30.95 7.88 -7.27
C TYR A 293 31.74 6.60 -7.57
N ASN A 294 32.31 6.48 -8.78
CA ASN A 294 32.96 5.26 -9.26
C ASN A 294 32.09 4.00 -9.05
N ILE A 295 30.78 4.13 -9.23
CA ILE A 295 29.81 3.07 -8.97
C ILE A 295 29.89 2.07 -10.12
N LEU A 296 30.36 0.86 -9.84
CA LEU A 296 30.37 -0.24 -10.79
C LEU A 296 29.20 -1.16 -10.52
N CYS A 297 28.42 -1.46 -11.56
CA CYS A 297 27.22 -2.28 -11.46
C CYS A 297 27.23 -3.40 -12.51
N LYS A 298 26.86 -4.61 -12.10
CA LYS A 298 26.50 -5.69 -13.01
C LYS A 298 25.02 -5.60 -13.37
N TYR A 299 24.74 -5.45 -14.66
CA TYR A 299 23.39 -5.40 -15.23
C TYR A 299 22.77 -6.82 -15.30
N PRO A 300 21.45 -6.93 -15.51
CA PRO A 300 20.76 -8.21 -15.67
C PRO A 300 21.32 -9.10 -16.79
N ASP A 301 21.84 -8.52 -17.88
CA ASP A 301 22.50 -9.24 -18.97
C ASP A 301 23.94 -9.65 -18.66
N GLY A 302 24.43 -9.32 -17.46
CA GLY A 302 25.77 -9.64 -17.00
C GLY A 302 26.84 -8.61 -17.33
N LYS A 303 26.54 -7.56 -18.11
CA LYS A 303 27.50 -6.49 -18.42
C LYS A 303 27.85 -5.68 -17.17
N ILE A 304 29.10 -5.23 -17.10
CA ILE A 304 29.55 -4.33 -16.03
C ILE A 304 29.58 -2.92 -16.59
N VAL A 305 28.90 -2.00 -15.92
CA VAL A 305 28.72 -0.63 -16.38
C VAL A 305 28.99 0.33 -15.21
N ALA A 306 29.66 1.44 -15.52
CA ALA A 306 29.81 2.56 -14.59
C ALA A 306 28.51 3.36 -14.52
N VAL A 307 27.99 3.57 -13.32
CA VAL A 307 26.78 4.35 -13.07
C VAL A 307 27.16 5.79 -12.73
N LYS A 308 26.36 6.74 -13.20
CA LYS A 308 26.55 8.17 -12.91
C LYS A 308 26.59 8.40 -11.39
N GLU A 309 27.51 9.25 -10.96
CA GLU A 309 27.63 9.63 -9.55
C GLU A 309 26.38 10.33 -9.01
N LYS A 310 26.24 10.32 -7.68
CA LYS A 310 25.13 10.92 -6.96
C LYS A 310 25.63 11.65 -5.72
N THR A 311 25.18 12.87 -5.52
CA THR A 311 25.40 13.62 -4.27
C THR A 311 24.07 13.74 -3.54
N VAL A 312 24.09 13.52 -2.23
CA VAL A 312 22.95 13.76 -1.34
C VAL A 312 23.29 14.76 -0.26
N TYR A 313 22.30 15.60 0.08
CA TYR A 313 22.37 16.56 1.16
C TYR A 313 21.70 16.00 2.41
N ALA A 314 22.41 16.13 3.53
CA ALA A 314 21.92 15.82 4.85
C ALA A 314 20.98 16.93 5.33
N THR A 315 19.73 16.61 5.70
CA THR A 315 18.70 17.65 5.97
C THR A 315 18.21 17.73 7.41
N ALA A 316 18.15 16.62 8.15
CA ALA A 316 17.65 16.60 9.52
C ALA A 316 18.25 15.44 10.33
N LYS A 317 18.38 15.64 11.65
CA LYS A 317 18.73 14.61 12.63
C LYS A 317 17.52 14.43 13.56
N VAL A 318 16.87 13.28 13.48
CA VAL A 318 15.78 12.92 14.41
C VAL A 318 16.44 12.21 15.59
N TYR A 319 16.33 12.81 16.77
CA TYR A 319 16.90 12.29 18.02
C TYR A 319 16.00 11.23 18.64
#